data_AF-A0A9W9ZXL3-F1
#
_entry.id   AF-A0A9W9ZXL3-F1
#
_cell.length_a   1.000
_cell.length_b   1.000
_cell.length_c   1.000
_cell.angle_alpha   90.00
_cell.angle_beta   90.00
_cell.angle_gamma   90.00
#
_symmetry.space_group_name_H-M   'P 1'
#
loop_
_entity.id
_entity.type
_entity.pdbx_description
1 polymer ?
#
loop_
_entity_poly.entity_id
_entity_poly.type
_entity_poly.pdbx_seq_one_letter_code
_entity_poly.pdbx_strand_id
1 'polypeptide(L)'
;MMRIRKTVLATVSTDLSRKHDVYLDNNCTEGHFVKFNTESSPMCYGIDMNEKLVEIRDGPSSSSDLIKAFCGYLYDTMVFSSGRHLWVRFHSPTYIFMLGDGFSAVFEMVNQLPAPFSCTEYRQRHILNSTTGSLASYNYPFYHENSVQCIWNIFDGVNREIRLTFDFFELPYSNDCKDAYVEVNDGPLTQTNL
;
A
#
# COMPACT_ATOMS: atom_id res chain seq x y z
N MET A 1 -10.37 18.35 -3.65
CA MET A 1 -9.15 17.94 -2.92
C MET A 1 -8.06 17.72 -3.96
N MET A 2 -6.99 18.52 -3.92
CA MET A 2 -5.88 18.42 -4.89
C MET A 2 -4.93 17.32 -4.41
N ARG A 3 -4.92 16.18 -5.12
CA ARG A 3 -4.06 15.04 -4.81
C ARG A 3 -2.76 15.19 -5.60
N ILE A 4 -1.66 15.54 -4.94
CA ILE A 4 -0.36 15.66 -5.59
C ILE A 4 0.25 14.26 -5.66
N ARG A 5 0.22 13.66 -6.85
CA ARG A 5 0.91 12.41 -7.18
C ARG A 5 2.23 12.75 -7.87
N LYS A 6 3.34 12.28 -7.33
CA LYS A 6 4.68 12.44 -7.90
C LYS A 6 5.29 11.07 -8.17
N THR A 7 6.05 10.97 -9.27
CA THR A 7 6.72 9.73 -9.67
C THR A 7 8.19 9.78 -9.27
N VAL A 8 8.68 8.69 -8.73
CA VAL A 8 10.08 8.39 -8.46
C VAL A 8 10.52 7.35 -9.47
N LEU A 9 11.57 7.66 -10.20
CA LEU A 9 12.21 6.74 -11.14
C LEU A 9 13.66 6.60 -10.73
N ALA A 10 14.11 5.37 -10.49
CA ALA A 10 15.54 5.08 -10.40
C ALA A 10 15.85 3.96 -11.38
N THR A 11 16.72 4.26 -12.34
CA THR A 11 17.26 3.27 -13.27
C THR A 11 18.49 2.61 -12.67
N VAL A 12 18.77 1.38 -13.08
CA VAL A 12 19.98 0.70 -12.63
C VAL A 12 21.22 1.38 -13.24
N SER A 13 22.18 1.72 -12.38
CA SER A 13 23.46 2.29 -12.83
C SER A 13 24.35 1.20 -13.42
N THR A 14 25.12 1.53 -14.46
CA THR A 14 26.20 0.66 -14.94
C THR A 14 27.36 0.56 -13.92
N ASP A 15 27.38 1.46 -12.93
CA ASP A 15 28.30 1.45 -11.82
C ASP A 15 27.76 0.58 -10.67
N LEU A 16 28.29 -0.64 -10.59
CA LEU A 16 27.85 -1.65 -9.63
C LEU A 16 28.05 -1.18 -8.19
N SER A 17 27.17 -1.62 -7.28
CA SER A 17 27.21 -1.26 -5.84
C SER A 17 27.02 0.24 -5.52
N ARG A 18 26.58 1.05 -6.49
CA ARG A 18 26.27 2.46 -6.25
C ARG A 18 24.94 2.64 -5.51
N LYS A 19 24.91 3.59 -4.58
CA LYS A 19 23.71 3.97 -3.82
C LYS A 19 23.14 5.28 -4.34
N HIS A 20 21.83 5.34 -4.48
CA HIS A 20 21.06 6.50 -4.89
C HIS A 20 20.01 6.80 -3.83
N ASP A 21 20.15 7.98 -3.22
CA ASP A 21 19.24 8.45 -2.17
C ASP A 21 18.21 9.40 -2.74
N VAL A 22 16.95 9.15 -2.41
CA VAL A 22 15.81 10.01 -2.73
C VAL A 22 15.10 10.37 -1.44
N TYR A 23 15.07 11.66 -1.14
CA TYR A 23 14.33 12.21 -0.01
C TYR A 23 12.96 12.66 -0.49
N LEU A 24 11.91 12.07 0.07
CA LEU A 24 10.53 12.41 -0.24
C LEU A 24 10.03 13.38 0.82
N ASP A 25 10.00 14.64 0.45
CA ASP A 25 9.43 15.73 1.22
C ASP A 25 8.49 16.54 0.33
N ASN A 26 7.40 16.99 0.93
CA ASN A 26 6.55 17.98 0.31
C ASN A 26 6.47 19.18 1.24
N ASN A 27 6.83 20.33 0.70
CA ASN A 27 6.75 21.62 1.39
C ASN A 27 5.29 22.14 1.48
N CYS A 28 4.30 21.27 1.24
CA CYS A 28 2.89 21.60 1.31
C CYS A 28 2.42 21.57 2.77
N THR A 29 1.60 22.55 3.14
CA THR A 29 0.97 22.67 4.46
C THR A 29 -0.12 21.64 4.72
N GLU A 30 -0.57 20.92 3.70
CA GLU A 30 -1.60 19.89 3.77
C GLU A 30 -0.99 18.54 3.36
N GLY A 31 -0.60 17.74 4.35
CA GLY A 31 -0.02 16.41 4.16
C GLY A 31 0.63 15.94 5.45
N HIS A 32 -0.06 15.08 6.20
CA HIS A 32 0.48 14.54 7.46
C HIS A 32 1.34 13.30 7.22
N PHE A 33 1.00 12.51 6.19
CA PHE A 33 1.60 11.23 5.92
C PHE A 33 1.90 11.09 4.42
N VAL A 34 2.92 10.30 4.10
CA VAL A 34 3.34 9.94 2.74
C VAL A 34 2.86 8.52 2.47
N LYS A 35 2.08 8.34 1.41
CA LYS A 35 1.80 7.02 0.84
C LYS A 35 2.70 6.81 -0.36
N PHE A 36 3.49 5.75 -0.31
CA PHE A 36 4.41 5.32 -1.36
C PHE A 36 3.87 4.03 -1.99
N ASN A 37 3.71 4.00 -3.30
CA ASN A 37 3.24 2.84 -4.06
C ASN A 37 4.24 2.47 -5.15
N THR A 38 4.75 1.26 -5.13
CA THR A 38 5.70 0.76 -6.12
C THR A 38 4.93 0.32 -7.37
N GLU A 39 5.27 0.86 -8.53
CA GLU A 39 4.65 0.51 -9.82
C GLU A 39 5.49 -0.51 -10.61
N SER A 40 6.81 -0.48 -10.42
CA SER A 40 7.72 -1.52 -10.91
C SER A 40 8.86 -1.74 -9.91
N SER A 41 9.28 -2.99 -9.79
CA SER A 41 10.28 -3.44 -8.82
C SER A 41 11.55 -3.90 -9.56
N PRO A 42 12.75 -3.70 -8.99
CA PRO A 42 13.97 -4.13 -9.65
C PRO A 42 14.06 -5.66 -9.69
N MET A 43 14.57 -6.17 -10.80
CA MET A 43 14.74 -7.60 -11.02
C MET A 43 15.96 -8.11 -10.26
N CYS A 44 15.76 -9.12 -9.44
CA CYS A 44 16.81 -9.77 -8.67
C CYS A 44 16.72 -11.26 -8.93
N TYR A 45 17.28 -11.71 -10.06
CA TYR A 45 17.31 -13.14 -10.39
C TYR A 45 18.37 -13.84 -9.54
N GLY A 46 18.02 -15.05 -9.09
CA GLY A 46 18.72 -15.81 -8.07
C GLY A 46 20.25 -15.80 -8.16
N ILE A 47 20.87 -15.48 -7.03
CA ILE A 47 21.80 -16.34 -6.25
C ILE A 47 21.94 -15.75 -4.83
N ASP A 48 21.60 -14.46 -4.62
CA ASP A 48 21.49 -13.87 -3.28
C ASP A 48 20.13 -13.19 -3.05
N MET A 49 19.13 -13.94 -2.58
CA MET A 49 17.80 -13.39 -2.23
C MET A 49 17.85 -12.40 -1.05
N ASN A 50 19.02 -12.26 -0.41
CA ASN A 50 19.22 -11.33 0.70
C ASN A 50 19.57 -9.93 0.21
N GLU A 51 19.99 -9.75 -1.05
CA GLU A 51 20.24 -8.41 -1.58
C GLU A 51 18.92 -7.64 -1.63
N LYS A 52 18.86 -6.49 -0.95
CA LYS A 52 17.72 -5.58 -0.99
C LYS A 52 18.16 -4.35 -1.76
N LEU A 53 17.59 -4.19 -2.96
CA LEU A 53 17.94 -3.06 -3.83
C LEU A 53 17.15 -1.82 -3.47
N VAL A 54 15.96 -1.93 -2.89
CA VAL A 54 15.18 -0.77 -2.43
C VAL A 54 15.03 -0.83 -0.92
N GLU A 55 15.39 0.26 -0.23
CA GLU A 55 15.11 0.49 1.18
C GLU A 55 14.18 1.69 1.32
N ILE A 56 13.14 1.57 2.15
CA ILE A 56 12.21 2.64 2.51
C ILE A 56 12.24 2.80 4.02
N ARG A 57 12.51 4.02 4.50
CA ARG A 57 12.64 4.36 5.92
C ARG A 57 11.68 5.48 6.32
N ASP A 58 11.18 5.40 7.55
CA ASP A 58 10.20 6.31 8.11
C ASP A 58 10.83 7.56 8.69
N GLY A 59 10.96 8.59 7.87
CA GLY A 59 11.58 9.85 8.27
C GLY A 59 12.57 10.36 7.24
N PRO A 60 13.38 11.37 7.60
CA PRO A 60 14.11 12.15 6.61
C PRO A 60 15.49 11.61 6.24
N SER A 61 15.95 10.52 6.83
CA SER A 61 17.36 10.14 6.72
C SER A 61 17.59 8.63 6.69
N SER A 62 18.81 8.23 6.34
CA SER A 62 19.24 6.83 6.36
C SER A 62 19.26 6.19 7.74
N SER A 63 19.24 6.99 8.81
CA SER A 63 19.17 6.50 10.20
C SER A 63 17.74 6.32 10.72
N SER A 64 16.74 6.71 9.93
CA SER A 64 15.33 6.49 10.25
C SER A 64 14.96 5.01 10.26
N ASP A 65 13.85 4.68 10.94
CA ASP A 65 13.37 3.32 11.09
C ASP A 65 13.09 2.67 9.74
N LEU A 66 13.54 1.43 9.56
CA LEU A 66 13.31 0.70 8.32
C LEU A 66 11.85 0.25 8.27
N ILE A 67 11.10 0.71 7.26
CA ILE A 67 9.74 0.25 7.02
C ILE A 67 9.76 -1.02 6.18
N LYS A 68 10.45 -0.95 5.02
CA LYS A 68 10.49 -2.06 4.08
C LYS A 68 11.78 -2.05 3.27
N ALA A 69 12.30 -3.24 3.01
CA ALA A 69 13.42 -3.44 2.10
C ALA A 69 13.10 -4.59 1.16
N PHE A 70 13.30 -4.40 -0.14
CA PHE A 70 12.87 -5.38 -1.13
C PHE A 70 13.71 -5.43 -2.42
N CYS A 71 13.46 -6.52 -3.15
CA CYS A 71 14.10 -6.92 -4.39
C CYS A 71 13.20 -7.97 -5.06
N GLY A 72 13.14 -8.01 -6.39
CA GLY A 72 12.41 -9.03 -7.14
C GLY A 72 10.96 -8.65 -7.44
N TYR A 73 10.18 -9.60 -7.95
CA TYR A 73 8.78 -9.37 -8.32
C TYR A 73 7.88 -9.20 -7.08
N LEU A 74 7.92 -8.00 -6.50
CA LEU A 74 6.86 -7.57 -5.59
C LEU A 74 5.81 -6.84 -6.40
N TYR A 75 4.63 -7.44 -6.51
CA TYR A 75 3.44 -6.77 -7.02
C TYR A 75 2.94 -5.79 -5.95
N ASP A 76 2.74 -4.52 -6.35
CA ASP A 76 2.09 -3.45 -5.61
C ASP A 76 2.46 -3.33 -4.12
N THR A 77 3.74 -3.07 -3.85
CA THR A 77 4.16 -2.68 -2.49
C THR A 77 3.72 -1.26 -2.20
N MET A 78 2.74 -1.15 -1.31
CA MET A 78 2.26 0.10 -0.74
C MET A 78 2.79 0.27 0.69
N VAL A 79 3.31 1.45 0.99
CA VAL A 79 3.89 1.83 2.29
C VAL A 79 3.32 3.18 2.72
N PHE A 80 3.09 3.34 4.03
CA PHE A 80 2.72 4.61 4.64
C PHE A 80 3.75 4.99 5.69
N SER A 81 4.14 6.26 5.71
CA SER A 81 4.96 6.82 6.79
C SER A 81 4.13 7.16 8.03
N SER A 82 4.79 7.31 9.18
CA SER A 82 4.19 7.87 10.40
C SER A 82 4.18 9.40 10.43
N GLY A 83 4.85 10.05 9.46
CA GLY A 83 4.89 11.50 9.33
C GLY A 83 5.06 11.96 7.89
N ARG A 84 5.46 13.21 7.69
CA ARG A 84 5.53 13.84 6.36
C ARG A 84 6.77 13.51 5.52
N HIS A 85 7.59 12.56 5.95
CA HIS A 85 8.86 12.24 5.30
C HIS A 85 9.02 10.74 5.08
N LEU A 86 9.51 10.38 3.91
CA LEU A 86 10.11 9.08 3.65
C LEU A 86 11.51 9.29 3.11
N TRP A 87 12.41 8.40 3.50
CA TRP A 87 13.71 8.28 2.91
C TRP A 87 13.76 6.99 2.12
N VAL A 88 14.09 7.08 0.83
CA VAL A 88 14.13 5.94 -0.08
C VAL A 88 15.52 5.83 -0.65
N ARG A 89 16.12 4.65 -0.58
CA ARG A 89 17.41 4.37 -1.20
C ARG A 89 17.29 3.23 -2.18
N PHE A 90 17.88 3.44 -3.35
CA PHE A 90 18.11 2.40 -4.32
C PHE A 90 19.60 2.04 -4.38
N HIS A 91 19.89 0.76 -4.25
CA HIS A 91 21.19 0.16 -4.41
C HIS A 91 21.21 -0.48 -5.80
N SER A 92 22.18 -0.12 -6.62
CA SER A 92 22.43 -0.85 -7.86
C SER A 92 22.97 -2.25 -7.52
N PRO A 93 22.58 -3.29 -8.27
CA PRO A 93 22.97 -4.65 -7.95
C PRO A 93 24.48 -4.83 -8.03
N THR A 94 25.00 -5.78 -7.26
CA THR A 94 26.44 -6.11 -7.28
C THR A 94 26.85 -6.90 -8.53
N TYR A 95 25.91 -7.56 -9.20
CA TYR A 95 26.18 -8.43 -10.35
C TYR A 95 25.58 -7.89 -11.64
N ILE A 96 26.41 -7.86 -12.69
CA ILE A 96 26.04 -7.31 -14.00
C ILE A 96 24.85 -8.03 -14.67
N PHE A 97 24.65 -9.33 -14.37
CA PHE A 97 23.54 -10.11 -14.90
C PHE A 97 22.20 -9.80 -14.24
N MET A 98 22.21 -9.02 -13.14
CA MET A 98 21.01 -8.51 -12.46
C MET A 98 20.68 -7.07 -12.88
N LEU A 99 21.41 -6.51 -13.85
CA LEU A 99 21.05 -5.22 -14.44
C LEU A 99 19.69 -5.36 -15.14
N GLY A 100 18.72 -4.56 -14.70
CA GLY A 100 17.38 -4.46 -15.29
C GLY A 100 16.94 -3.00 -15.40
N ASP A 101 15.63 -2.76 -15.51
CA ASP A 101 15.08 -1.41 -15.75
C ASP A 101 15.08 -0.51 -14.49
N GLY A 102 15.40 -1.06 -13.33
CA GLY A 102 15.40 -0.37 -12.04
C GLY A 102 14.05 -0.46 -11.36
N PHE A 103 13.61 0.61 -10.70
CA PHE A 103 12.31 0.65 -10.03
C PHE A 103 11.59 1.97 -10.32
N SER A 104 10.26 1.89 -10.34
CA SER A 104 9.38 3.04 -10.41
C SER A 104 8.38 2.99 -9.27
N ALA A 105 8.10 4.15 -8.70
CA ALA A 105 7.10 4.29 -7.67
C ALA A 105 6.39 5.63 -7.81
N VAL A 106 5.20 5.71 -7.25
CA VAL A 106 4.47 6.96 -7.08
C VAL A 106 4.26 7.22 -5.61
N PHE A 107 4.35 8.48 -5.22
CA PHE A 107 3.99 8.89 -3.87
C PHE A 107 2.96 9.99 -3.89
N GLU A 108 2.16 10.01 -2.83
CA GLU A 108 1.12 10.99 -2.60
C GLU A 108 1.00 11.34 -1.13
N MET A 109 0.56 12.55 -0.84
CA MET A 109 0.30 12.98 0.53
C MET A 109 -1.10 12.59 0.96
N VAL A 110 -1.20 12.07 2.19
CA VAL A 110 -2.44 11.65 2.82
C VAL A 110 -2.68 12.51 4.07
N ASN A 111 -3.90 13.03 4.19
CA ASN A 111 -4.22 14.00 5.23
C ASN A 111 -4.62 13.36 6.55
N GLN A 112 -5.04 12.09 6.55
CA GLN A 112 -5.56 11.40 7.71
C GLN A 112 -5.27 9.90 7.62
N LEU A 113 -4.73 9.35 8.71
CA LEU A 113 -4.59 7.92 8.96
C LEU A 113 -5.18 7.60 10.35
N PRO A 114 -5.92 6.48 10.55
CA PRO A 114 -6.43 5.56 9.52
C PRO A 114 -7.25 6.28 8.45
N ALA A 115 -7.35 5.70 7.26
CA ALA A 115 -8.11 6.34 6.17
C ALA A 115 -9.55 6.59 6.65
N PRO A 116 -10.17 7.73 6.32
CA PRO A 116 -11.47 8.13 6.88
C PRO A 116 -12.63 7.20 6.50
N PHE A 117 -12.43 6.34 5.50
CA PHE A 117 -13.36 5.32 5.04
C PHE A 117 -13.03 3.90 5.56
N SER A 118 -12.07 3.81 6.49
CA SER A 118 -11.74 2.56 7.18
C SER A 118 -12.79 2.26 8.23
N CYS A 119 -13.07 0.98 8.41
CA CYS A 119 -13.73 0.50 9.62
C CYS A 119 -12.82 0.74 10.83
N THR A 120 -13.31 1.30 11.94
CA THR A 120 -12.48 1.62 13.12
C THR A 120 -13.02 0.99 14.42
N GLU A 121 -14.21 0.39 14.36
CA GLU A 121 -14.84 -0.31 15.48
C GLU A 121 -15.09 -1.79 15.17
N TYR A 122 -14.99 -2.64 16.19
CA TYR A 122 -15.19 -4.09 16.07
C TYR A 122 -16.67 -4.43 15.78
N ARG A 123 -16.93 -5.27 14.77
CA ARG A 123 -18.29 -5.71 14.37
C ARG A 123 -19.24 -4.57 14.02
N GLN A 124 -18.70 -3.43 13.59
CA GLN A 124 -19.53 -2.31 13.13
C GLN A 124 -20.13 -2.62 11.75
N ARG A 125 -21.40 -2.26 11.60
CA ARG A 125 -22.11 -2.29 10.33
C ARG A 125 -22.17 -0.89 9.75
N HIS A 126 -21.57 -0.71 8.59
CA HIS A 126 -21.61 0.55 7.85
C HIS A 126 -22.68 0.48 6.77
N ILE A 127 -23.46 1.56 6.61
CA ILE A 127 -24.44 1.70 5.53
C ILE A 127 -23.91 2.74 4.56
N LEU A 128 -23.68 2.35 3.31
CA LEU A 128 -23.18 3.20 2.24
C LEU A 128 -24.31 3.44 1.24
N ASN A 129 -24.86 4.67 1.26
CA ASN A 129 -26.01 5.06 0.43
C ASN A 129 -25.65 6.01 -0.72
N SER A 130 -24.36 6.24 -0.95
CA SER A 130 -23.85 7.15 -1.98
C SER A 130 -23.64 6.42 -3.30
N THR A 131 -23.81 7.15 -4.42
CA THR A 131 -23.59 6.62 -5.78
C THR A 131 -22.14 6.18 -6.04
N THR A 132 -21.20 6.76 -5.31
CA THR A 132 -19.79 6.40 -5.32
C THR A 132 -19.26 6.53 -3.89
N GLY A 133 -18.21 5.78 -3.59
CA GLY A 133 -17.58 5.80 -2.28
C GLY A 133 -16.34 4.91 -2.25
N SER A 134 -15.67 4.95 -1.12
CA SER A 134 -14.54 4.06 -0.81
C SER A 134 -14.82 3.37 0.50
N LEU A 135 -14.28 2.17 0.66
CA LEU A 135 -14.27 1.40 1.90
C LEU A 135 -12.89 0.78 2.07
N ALA A 136 -12.47 0.55 3.30
CA ALA A 136 -11.20 -0.08 3.59
C ALA A 136 -11.30 -0.98 4.82
N SER A 137 -10.37 -1.92 4.92
CA SER A 137 -10.24 -2.84 6.05
C SER A 137 -10.10 -2.08 7.38
N TYR A 138 -10.25 -2.82 8.48
CA TYR A 138 -10.15 -2.25 9.81
C TYR A 138 -8.85 -1.44 9.97
N ASN A 139 -8.98 -0.18 10.39
CA ASN A 139 -7.89 0.75 10.66
C ASN A 139 -6.85 0.82 9.53
N TYR A 140 -7.27 0.62 8.28
CA TYR A 140 -6.39 0.70 7.12
C TYR A 140 -5.65 2.04 7.10
N PRO A 141 -4.34 2.05 6.83
CA PRO A 141 -3.50 0.96 6.35
C PRO A 141 -2.73 0.22 7.44
N PHE A 142 -3.03 0.46 8.71
CA PHE A 142 -2.32 -0.19 9.80
C PHE A 142 -2.66 -1.67 9.86
N TYR A 143 -1.71 -2.49 10.27
CA TYR A 143 -1.91 -3.91 10.52
C TYR A 143 -2.62 -4.14 11.86
N HIS A 144 -3.41 -5.22 11.95
CA HIS A 144 -4.13 -5.61 13.17
C HIS A 144 -3.97 -7.10 13.43
N GLU A 145 -3.63 -7.43 14.67
CA GLU A 145 -3.40 -8.81 15.12
C GLU A 145 -4.69 -9.55 15.49
N ASN A 146 -5.79 -8.83 15.71
CA ASN A 146 -7.05 -9.41 16.17
C ASN A 146 -7.95 -9.80 15.00
N SER A 147 -8.74 -10.86 15.18
CA SER A 147 -9.82 -11.23 14.24
C SER A 147 -10.89 -10.16 14.24
N VAL A 148 -10.80 -9.19 13.32
CA VAL A 148 -11.80 -8.12 13.15
C VAL A 148 -12.76 -8.46 12.02
N GLN A 149 -14.04 -8.21 12.26
CA GLN A 149 -15.08 -8.30 11.24
C GLN A 149 -15.67 -6.91 10.99
N CYS A 150 -15.64 -6.48 9.74
CA CYS A 150 -16.27 -5.24 9.28
C CYS A 150 -17.31 -5.59 8.22
N ILE A 151 -18.50 -5.02 8.34
CA ILE A 151 -19.62 -5.32 7.45
C ILE A 151 -20.08 -4.03 6.80
N TRP A 152 -20.09 -4.01 5.46
CA TRP A 152 -20.61 -2.88 4.68
C TRP A 152 -21.88 -3.30 3.94
N ASN A 153 -22.95 -2.55 4.17
CA ASN A 153 -24.19 -2.65 3.43
C ASN A 153 -24.20 -1.53 2.39
N ILE A 154 -24.06 -1.88 1.12
CA ILE A 154 -23.97 -0.90 0.03
C ILE A 154 -25.29 -0.86 -0.71
N PHE A 155 -25.88 0.32 -0.86
CA PHE A 155 -27.17 0.50 -1.51
C PHE A 155 -27.20 1.81 -2.30
N ASP A 156 -27.31 1.74 -3.63
CA ASP A 156 -27.43 2.92 -4.51
C ASP A 156 -28.85 3.12 -5.08
N GLY A 157 -29.87 2.52 -4.46
CA GLY A 157 -31.25 2.59 -4.95
C GLY A 157 -31.67 1.39 -5.80
N VAL A 158 -32.91 1.43 -6.29
CA VAL A 158 -33.55 0.31 -7.00
C VAL A 158 -33.11 0.26 -8.47
N ASN A 159 -32.94 -0.95 -9.01
CA ASN A 159 -32.55 -1.21 -10.41
C ASN A 159 -31.19 -0.61 -10.80
N ARG A 160 -30.26 -0.55 -9.85
CA ARG A 160 -28.87 -0.14 -10.11
C ARG A 160 -27.91 -1.28 -9.82
N GLU A 161 -26.80 -1.28 -10.55
CA GLU A 161 -25.71 -2.22 -10.38
C GLU A 161 -24.58 -1.56 -9.59
N ILE A 162 -24.07 -2.24 -8.57
CA ILE A 162 -22.92 -1.79 -7.80
C ILE A 162 -21.68 -2.49 -8.36
N ARG A 163 -20.75 -1.69 -8.89
CA ARG A 163 -19.44 -2.20 -9.33
C ARG A 163 -18.41 -1.98 -8.23
N LEU A 164 -17.86 -3.08 -7.70
CA LEU A 164 -16.75 -3.04 -6.75
C LEU A 164 -15.43 -3.15 -7.49
N THR A 165 -14.46 -2.34 -7.08
CA THR A 165 -13.07 -2.42 -7.54
C THR A 165 -12.15 -2.31 -6.33
N PHE A 166 -11.11 -3.14 -6.30
CA PHE A 166 -10.10 -3.06 -5.24
C PHE A 166 -8.93 -2.21 -5.74
N ASP A 167 -8.74 -1.05 -5.11
CA ASP A 167 -7.56 -0.21 -5.35
C ASP A 167 -6.29 -0.85 -4.77
N PHE A 168 -6.46 -1.66 -3.72
CA PHE A 168 -5.41 -2.42 -3.06
C PHE A 168 -6.03 -3.65 -2.40
N PHE A 169 -5.36 -4.79 -2.51
CA PHE A 169 -5.82 -6.05 -1.92
C PHE A 169 -4.64 -6.91 -1.48
N GLU A 170 -4.42 -7.00 -0.18
CA GLU A 170 -3.41 -7.87 0.42
C GLU A 170 -4.04 -8.56 1.63
N LEU A 171 -4.03 -9.89 1.63
CA LEU A 171 -4.49 -10.72 2.73
C LEU A 171 -3.40 -11.76 3.04
N PRO A 172 -3.29 -12.22 4.31
CA PRO A 172 -2.46 -13.37 4.65
C PRO A 172 -2.75 -14.56 3.73
N TYR A 173 -1.68 -15.17 3.22
CA TYR A 173 -1.80 -16.40 2.43
C TYR A 173 -2.34 -17.52 3.32
N SER A 174 -3.43 -18.17 2.91
CA SER A 174 -3.97 -19.33 3.59
C SER A 174 -4.55 -20.32 2.59
N ASN A 175 -4.36 -21.61 2.87
CA ASN A 175 -5.03 -22.66 2.11
C ASN A 175 -6.53 -22.60 2.46
N ASP A 176 -7.39 -22.47 1.43
CA ASP A 176 -8.84 -22.32 1.52
C ASP A 176 -9.36 -20.99 2.13
N CYS A 177 -8.56 -19.92 2.15
CA CYS A 177 -8.99 -18.58 2.63
C CYS A 177 -9.52 -18.56 4.08
N LYS A 178 -9.03 -19.48 4.94
CA LYS A 178 -9.53 -19.66 6.31
C LYS A 178 -9.01 -18.61 7.29
N ASP A 179 -7.82 -18.07 7.05
CA ASP A 179 -7.17 -17.15 7.99
C ASP A 179 -7.69 -15.72 7.82
N ALA A 180 -7.95 -15.32 6.56
CA ALA A 180 -8.56 -14.05 6.21
C ALA A 180 -9.23 -14.15 4.84
N TYR A 181 -10.40 -13.51 4.69
CA TYR A 181 -11.14 -13.47 3.43
C TYR A 181 -11.97 -12.20 3.33
N VAL A 182 -12.37 -11.88 2.09
CA VAL A 182 -13.42 -10.90 1.79
C VAL A 182 -14.57 -11.64 1.14
N GLU A 183 -15.76 -11.49 1.71
CA GLU A 183 -17.00 -12.08 1.21
C GLU A 183 -17.87 -10.99 0.60
N VAL A 184 -18.35 -11.22 -0.63
CA VAL A 184 -19.25 -10.31 -1.34
C VAL A 184 -20.54 -11.06 -1.61
N ASN A 185 -21.63 -10.59 -1.00
CA ASN A 185 -22.95 -11.17 -1.15
C ASN A 185 -23.84 -10.22 -1.94
N ASP A 186 -24.49 -10.73 -2.99
CA ASP A 186 -25.51 -10.00 -3.74
C ASP A 186 -26.89 -10.21 -3.09
N GLY A 187 -27.60 -9.10 -2.87
CA GLY A 187 -28.92 -9.08 -2.23
C GLY A 187 -28.92 -8.53 -0.79
N PRO A 188 -30.12 -8.29 -0.22
CA PRO A 188 -30.24 -7.87 1.17
C PRO A 188 -29.68 -8.95 2.07
N LEU A 189 -28.82 -8.58 3.03
CA LEU A 189 -28.33 -9.53 4.04
C LEU A 189 -29.55 -10.22 4.66
N THR A 190 -29.67 -11.53 4.41
CA THR A 190 -30.51 -12.35 5.26
C THR A 190 -30.01 -12.13 6.67
N GLN A 191 -30.92 -11.72 7.55
CA GLN A 191 -30.66 -11.56 8.98
C GLN A 191 -30.47 -12.95 9.59
N THR A 192 -29.42 -13.66 9.17
CA THR A 192 -29.01 -14.93 9.73
C THR A 192 -27.99 -14.60 10.81
N ASN A 193 -28.47 -14.72 12.04
CA ASN A 193 -27.77 -14.54 13.30
C ASN A 193 -26.32 -15.04 13.23
N LEU A 194 -25.38 -14.15 13.56
CA LEU A 194 -24.13 -14.50 14.24
C LEU A 194 -24.33 -14.30 15.73
#